data_AF-A0A1G7BX19-F1
#
_entry.id   AF-A0A1G7BX19-F1
#
_cell.length_a   1.000
_cell.length_b   1.000
_cell.length_c   1.000
_cell.angle_alpha   90.00
_cell.angle_beta   90.00
_cell.angle_gamma   90.00
#
_symmetry.space_group_name_H-M   'P 1'
#
loop_
_entity.id
_entity.type
_entity.pdbx_description
1 polymer ?
#
loop_
_entity_poly.entity_id
_entity_poly.type
_entity_poly.pdbx_seq_one_letter_code
_entity_poly.pdbx_strand_id
1 'polypeptide(L)'
;MKATRKEDLIQAFYDAKTIPALTKANDEWLAFYNAASEEDKEHMGNAMVKYSEWLLAKSKESREEFKQLLAEIEAMKLAESQH
;
A
#
# COMPACT_ATOMS: atom_id res chain seq x y z
N MET A 1 -2.42 -18.48 -17.18
CA MET A 1 -1.17 -18.80 -16.44
C MET A 1 -1.45 -18.68 -14.96
N LYS A 2 -1.05 -19.67 -14.13
CA LYS A 2 -1.08 -19.50 -12.67
C LYS A 2 0.03 -18.53 -12.28
N ALA A 3 -0.26 -17.58 -11.39
CA ALA A 3 0.77 -16.77 -10.77
C ALA A 3 1.76 -17.68 -10.03
N THR A 4 3.05 -17.31 -10.04
CA THR A 4 4.06 -18.06 -9.28
C THR A 4 3.99 -17.64 -7.81
N ARG A 5 4.43 -18.52 -6.88
CA ARG A 5 4.34 -18.27 -5.44
C ARG A 5 4.92 -16.91 -5.01
N LYS A 6 5.98 -16.43 -5.66
CA LYS A 6 6.58 -15.11 -5.41
C LYS A 6 5.66 -13.94 -5.81
N GLU A 7 4.95 -14.06 -6.92
CA GLU A 7 3.97 -13.05 -7.36
C GLU A 7 2.77 -13.00 -6.41
N ASP A 8 2.30 -14.15 -5.91
CA ASP A 8 1.23 -14.20 -4.91
C ASP A 8 1.63 -13.49 -3.62
N LEU A 9 2.89 -13.65 -3.19
CA LEU A 9 3.43 -12.98 -2.00
C LEU A 9 3.53 -11.47 -2.19
N ILE A 10 3.96 -11.01 -3.37
CA ILE A 10 3.98 -9.59 -3.72
C ILE A 10 2.55 -9.02 -3.72
N GLN A 11 1.61 -9.71 -4.36
CA GLN A 11 0.22 -9.27 -4.44
C GLN A 11 -0.43 -9.17 -3.05
N ALA A 12 -0.07 -10.06 -2.12
CA ALA A 12 -0.59 -10.02 -0.75
C ALA A 12 -0.29 -8.69 -0.02
N PHE A 13 0.81 -8.00 -0.35
CA PHE A 13 1.07 -6.65 0.17
C PHE A 13 0.09 -5.61 -0.36
N TYR A 14 -0.17 -5.62 -1.68
CA TYR A 14 -1.13 -4.71 -2.31
C TYR A 14 -2.56 -4.93 -1.83
N ASP A 15 -2.92 -6.18 -1.53
CA ASP A 15 -4.26 -6.56 -1.08
C ASP A 15 -4.46 -6.34 0.44
N ALA A 16 -3.39 -6.11 1.20
CA ALA A 16 -3.46 -5.95 2.65
C ALA A 16 -4.13 -4.63 3.04
N LYS A 17 -5.38 -4.72 3.54
CA LYS A 17 -6.17 -3.57 4.00
C LYS A 17 -6.06 -3.30 5.51
N THR A 18 -5.32 -4.13 6.23
CA THR A 18 -5.20 -4.05 7.70
C THR A 18 -3.77 -4.35 8.14
N ILE A 19 -3.39 -3.85 9.32
CA ILE A 19 -2.07 -4.14 9.91
C ILE A 19 -1.86 -5.66 10.07
N PRO A 20 -2.81 -6.46 10.61
CA PRO A 20 -2.61 -7.90 10.71
C PRO A 20 -2.40 -8.60 9.36
N ALA A 21 -3.14 -8.18 8.31
CA ALA A 21 -2.95 -8.74 6.96
C ALA A 21 -1.56 -8.40 6.40
N LEU A 22 -1.09 -7.17 6.63
CA LEU A 22 0.24 -6.72 6.21
C LEU A 22 1.34 -7.46 6.96
N THR A 23 1.21 -7.65 8.28
CA THR A 23 2.15 -8.45 9.08
C THR A 23 2.22 -9.88 8.56
N LYS A 24 1.07 -10.50 8.28
CA LYS A 24 1.04 -11.85 7.69
C LYS A 24 1.76 -11.90 6.33
N ALA A 25 1.49 -10.95 5.44
CA ALA A 25 2.15 -10.88 4.13
C ALA A 25 3.67 -10.73 4.29
N ASN A 26 4.12 -9.89 5.23
CA ASN A 26 5.52 -9.72 5.56
C ASN A 26 6.18 -11.00 6.10
N ASP A 27 5.53 -11.71 7.01
CA ASP A 27 6.07 -12.95 7.58
C ASP A 27 6.22 -14.04 6.50
N GLU A 28 5.22 -14.19 5.63
CA GLU A 28 5.28 -15.14 4.51
C GLU A 28 6.34 -14.75 3.47
N TRP A 29 6.47 -13.45 3.17
CA TRP A 29 7.50 -12.92 2.29
C TRP A 29 8.90 -13.17 2.85
N LEU A 30 9.12 -12.91 4.13
CA LEU A 30 10.41 -13.09 4.80
C LEU A 30 10.82 -14.56 4.84
N ALA A 31 9.87 -15.45 5.13
CA ALA A 31 10.09 -16.90 5.11
C ALA A 31 10.50 -17.38 3.72
N PHE A 32 9.84 -16.89 2.66
CA PHE A 32 10.22 -17.20 1.28
C PHE A 32 11.60 -16.63 0.93
N TYR A 33 11.84 -15.34 1.20
CA TYR A 33 13.06 -14.63 0.86
C TYR A 33 14.31 -15.30 1.46
N ASN A 34 14.23 -15.74 2.72
CA ASN A 34 15.35 -16.38 3.40
C ASN A 34 15.73 -17.74 2.79
N ALA A 35 14.79 -18.44 2.15
CA ALA A 35 15.01 -19.73 1.50
C ALA A 35 15.21 -19.62 -0.02
N ALA A 36 15.07 -18.42 -0.59
CA ALA A 36 15.07 -18.21 -2.03
C ALA A 36 16.47 -18.17 -2.63
N SER A 37 16.54 -18.37 -3.95
CA SER A 37 17.75 -18.12 -4.74
C SER A 37 18.10 -16.63 -4.77
N GLU A 38 19.33 -16.29 -5.16
CA GLU A 38 19.72 -14.88 -5.30
C GLU A 38 18.89 -14.14 -6.37
N GLU A 39 18.55 -14.80 -7.47
CA GLU A 39 17.66 -14.22 -8.50
C GLU A 39 16.26 -13.92 -7.94
N ASP A 40 15.69 -14.83 -7.17
CA ASP A 40 14.38 -14.63 -6.56
C ASP A 40 14.45 -13.54 -5.46
N LYS A 41 15.55 -13.43 -4.71
CA LYS A 41 15.75 -12.35 -3.76
C LYS A 41 15.82 -10.99 -4.45
N GLU A 42 16.58 -10.88 -5.54
CA GLU A 42 16.66 -9.65 -6.32
C GLU A 42 15.27 -9.24 -6.84
N HIS A 43 14.51 -10.19 -7.39
CA HIS A 43 13.14 -9.96 -7.84
C HIS A 43 12.23 -9.46 -6.71
N MET A 44 12.25 -10.15 -5.57
CA MET A 44 11.42 -9.81 -4.42
C MET A 44 11.81 -8.46 -3.81
N GLY A 45 13.11 -8.15 -3.73
CA GLY A 45 13.61 -6.86 -3.28
C GLY A 45 13.14 -5.71 -4.19
N ASN A 46 13.27 -5.89 -5.51
CA ASN A 46 12.79 -4.91 -6.49
C ASN A 46 11.27 -4.71 -6.42
N ALA A 47 10.51 -5.78 -6.17
CA ALA A 47 9.06 -5.68 -5.98
C ALA A 47 8.70 -4.89 -4.70
N MET A 48 9.44 -5.09 -3.61
CA MET A 48 9.22 -4.33 -2.37
C MET A 48 9.52 -2.84 -2.52
N VAL A 49 10.53 -2.47 -3.34
CA VAL A 49 10.78 -1.07 -3.69
C VAL A 49 9.55 -0.47 -4.39
N LYS A 50 9.04 -1.13 -5.44
CA LYS A 50 7.83 -0.68 -6.16
C LYS A 50 6.60 -0.59 -5.26
N TYR A 51 6.42 -1.52 -4.33
CA TYR A 51 5.35 -1.48 -3.35
C TYR A 51 5.47 -0.27 -2.42
N SER A 52 6.67 0.05 -1.94
CA SER A 52 6.89 1.22 -1.10
C SER A 52 6.64 2.56 -1.82
N GLU A 53 7.03 2.66 -3.10
CA GLU A 53 6.72 3.81 -3.94
C GLU A 53 5.20 3.96 -4.14
N TRP A 54 4.50 2.86 -4.39
CA TRP A 54 3.05 2.84 -4.50
C TRP A 54 2.35 3.29 -3.20
N LEU A 55 2.82 2.82 -2.03
CA LEU A 55 2.30 3.24 -0.73
C LEU A 55 2.47 4.75 -0.52
N LEU A 56 3.65 5.31 -0.86
CA LEU A 56 3.90 6.74 -0.75
C LEU A 56 2.98 7.55 -1.67
N ALA A 57 2.76 7.08 -2.90
CA ALA A 57 1.84 7.72 -3.83
C ALA A 57 0.40 7.72 -3.29
N LYS A 58 -0.08 6.58 -2.77
CA LYS A 58 -1.41 6.45 -2.17
C LYS A 58 -1.59 7.30 -0.92
N SER A 59 -0.57 7.39 -0.08
CA SER A 59 -0.56 8.28 1.08
C SER A 59 -0.69 9.75 0.69
N LYS A 60 0.01 10.16 -0.38
CA LYS A 60 -0.11 11.52 -0.92
C LYS A 60 -1.50 11.81 -1.48
N GLU A 61 -2.06 10.89 -2.26
CA GLU A 61 -3.42 10.98 -2.80
C GLU A 61 -4.46 11.16 -1.68
N SER A 62 -4.45 10.26 -0.70
CA SER A 62 -5.37 10.32 0.45
C SER A 62 -5.25 11.63 1.24
N ARG A 63 -4.03 12.16 1.38
CA ARG A 63 -3.82 13.46 2.04
C ARG A 63 -4.46 14.61 1.27
N GLU A 64 -4.37 14.62 -0.05
CA GLU A 64 -4.97 15.69 -0.86
C GLU A 64 -6.50 15.58 -0.87
N GLU A 65 -7.06 14.37 -0.95
CA GLU A 65 -8.50 14.14 -0.81
C GLU A 65 -9.03 14.65 0.54
N PHE A 66 -8.30 14.36 1.63
CA PHE A 66 -8.68 14.83 2.96
C PHE A 66 -8.68 16.36 3.08
N LYS A 67 -7.68 17.03 2.47
CA LYS A 67 -7.65 18.50 2.44
C LYS A 67 -8.83 19.08 1.67
N GLN A 68 -9.21 18.48 0.55
CA GLN A 68 -10.37 18.91 -0.23
C GLN A 68 -11.65 18.80 0.59
N LEU A 69 -11.86 17.66 1.25
CA LEU A 69 -13.01 17.46 2.14
C LEU A 69 -13.07 18.52 3.27
N LEU A 70 -11.93 18.82 3.90
CA LEU A 70 -11.87 19.86 4.94
C LEU A 70 -12.24 21.23 4.38
N ALA A 71 -11.73 21.60 3.21
CA ALA A 71 -12.07 22.87 2.56
C ALA A 71 -13.57 22.96 2.20
N GLU A 72 -14.17 21.87 1.74
CA GLU A 72 -15.63 21.79 1.48
C GLU A 72 -16.44 22.00 2.77
N ILE A 73 -16.05 21.34 3.86
CA ILE A 73 -16.70 21.49 5.17
C ILE A 73 -16.59 22.94 5.67
N GLU A 74 -15.42 23.58 5.53
CA GLU A 74 -15.23 24.97 5.92
C GLU A 74 -16.08 25.93 5.08
N ALA A 75 -16.16 25.71 3.76
CA ALA A 75 -17.01 26.50 2.87
C ALA A 75 -18.50 26.37 3.23
N MET A 76 -18.98 25.17 3.54
CA MET A 76 -20.35 24.94 3.98
C MET A 76 -20.67 25.69 5.27
N LYS A 77 -19.79 25.61 6.28
CA LYS A 77 -19.96 26.33 7.55
C LYS A 77 -20.03 27.85 7.34
N LEU A 78 -19.20 28.39 6.46
CA LEU A 78 -19.21 29.82 6.13
C LEU A 78 -20.52 30.24 5.45
N ALA A 79 -21.04 29.44 4.52
CA ALA A 79 -22.31 29.71 3.86
C ALA A 79 -23.50 29.65 4.85
N GLU A 80 -23.51 28.67 5.75
CA GLU A 80 -24.53 28.55 6.81
C GLU A 80 -24.48 29.72 7.81
N SER A 81 -23.29 30.29 8.05
CA SER A 81 -23.11 31.44 8.95
C SER A 81 -23.54 32.78 8.34
N GLN A 82 -23.79 32.82 7.02
CA GLN A 82 -24.21 34.01 6.27
C GLN A 82 -25.73 34.03 5.98
N HIS A 83 -26.46 32.97 6.36
CA HIS A 83 -27.92 32.84 6.28
C HIS A 83 -28.58 32.97 7.65
#